data_AF-A0A6M4P8B3-F1
#
_entry.id   AF-A0A6M4P8B3-F1
#
_cell.length_a   1.000
_cell.length_b   1.000
_cell.length_c   1.000
_cell.angle_alpha   90.00
_cell.angle_beta   90.00
_cell.angle_gamma   90.00
#
_symmetry.space_group_name_H-M   'P 1'
#
loop_
_entity.id
_entity.type
_entity.pdbx_description
1 polymer ?
#
loop_
_entity_poly.entity_id
_entity_poly.type
_entity_poly.pdbx_seq_one_letter_code
_entity_poly.pdbx_strand_id
1 'polypeptide(L)' 'MNEKKDSKQSPKNTGGPVVQTGPTSGQNRSRNSNGEWRKKRSDAGTSRK' A
#
# COMPACT_ATOMS: atom_id res chain seq x y z
N MET A 1 17.48 -9.09 2.14
CA MET A 1 16.06 -9.49 2.20
C MET A 1 15.26 -8.25 2.61
N ASN A 2 14.24 -7.86 1.86
CA ASN A 2 13.50 -6.64 2.18
C ASN A 2 12.64 -6.90 3.43
N GLU A 3 12.90 -6.16 4.51
CA GLU A 3 12.14 -6.30 5.76
C GLU A 3 10.66 -6.03 5.50
N LYS A 4 9.79 -6.94 5.95
CA LYS A 4 8.34 -6.79 5.84
C LYS A 4 7.88 -5.82 6.92
N LYS A 5 7.34 -4.68 6.51
CA LYS A 5 6.75 -3.67 7.39
C LYS A 5 5.37 -4.13 7.86
N ASP A 6 5.02 -3.81 9.09
CA ASP A 6 3.72 -4.15 9.63
C ASP A 6 2.64 -3.19 9.10
N SER A 7 1.62 -3.75 8.46
CA SER A 7 0.45 -3.00 7.99
C SER A 7 -0.43 -2.42 9.10
N LYS A 8 -0.26 -2.86 10.35
CA LYS A 8 -0.95 -2.32 11.54
C LYS A 8 -0.27 -1.08 12.10
N GLN A 9 0.99 -0.83 11.76
CA GLN A 9 1.69 0.38 12.19
C GLN A 9 1.19 1.59 11.40
N SER A 10 1.22 2.76 12.05
CA SER A 10 0.84 4.02 11.42
C SER A 10 1.68 4.27 10.15
N PRO A 11 1.09 4.75 9.05
CA PRO A 11 1.81 5.11 7.83
C PRO A 11 2.99 6.06 8.05
N LYS A 12 2.96 6.86 9.13
CA LYS A 12 4.06 7.74 9.53
C LYS A 12 5.33 6.95 9.90
N ASN A 13 5.17 5.79 10.54
CA ASN A 13 6.28 4.96 11.00
C ASN A 13 6.82 4.06 9.88
N THR A 14 5.95 3.60 8.98
CA THR A 14 6.33 2.74 7.86
C THR A 14 6.82 3.53 6.63
N GLY A 15 6.71 4.86 6.65
CA GLY A 15 7.04 5.77 5.54
C GLY A 15 5.99 5.79 4.42
N GLY A 16 4.77 5.34 4.71
CA GLY A 16 3.65 5.27 3.78
C GLY A 16 2.73 4.06 4.02
N PRO A 17 1.54 4.04 3.39
CA PRO A 17 0.59 2.93 3.49
C PRO A 17 1.23 1.63 3.03
N VAL A 18 1.09 0.57 3.84
CA VAL A 18 1.67 -0.75 3.54
C VAL A 18 0.64 -1.63 2.81
N VAL A 19 1.13 -2.47 1.90
CA VAL A 19 0.33 -3.51 1.24
C VAL A 19 0.08 -4.63 2.24
N GLN A 20 -1.19 -4.92 2.51
CA GLN A 20 -1.60 -5.92 3.50
C GLN A 20 -1.61 -7.37 2.97
N THR A 21 -1.84 -7.54 1.67
CA THR A 21 -2.04 -8.87 1.05
C THR A 21 -1.41 -8.93 -0.34
N GLY A 22 -0.84 -10.09 -0.70
CA GLY A 22 -0.27 -10.35 -2.03
C GLY A 22 1.27 -10.42 -2.03
N PRO A 23 1.90 -10.52 -3.22
CA PRO A 23 3.34 -10.74 -3.36
C PRO A 23 4.21 -9.61 -2.80
N THR A 24 3.68 -8.39 -2.76
CA THR A 24 4.36 -7.20 -2.19
C THR A 24 3.88 -6.88 -0.77
N SER A 25 3.25 -7.84 -0.08
CA SER A 25 2.79 -7.66 1.29
C SER A 25 3.95 -7.29 2.23
N GLY A 26 3.72 -6.26 3.06
CA GLY A 26 4.75 -5.69 3.94
C GLY A 26 5.64 -4.64 3.28
N GLN A 27 5.39 -4.27 2.02
CA GLN A 27 6.04 -3.14 1.38
C GLN A 27 5.09 -1.94 1.29
N ASN A 28 5.66 -0.73 1.20
CA ASN A 28 4.86 0.47 0.97
C ASN A 28 4.19 0.39 -0.41
N ARG A 29 2.98 0.93 -0.52
CA ARG A 29 2.30 1.10 -1.80
C ARG A 29 3.16 1.94 -2.74
N SER A 30 2.94 1.86 -4.04
CA SER A 30 3.56 2.81 -4.97
C SER A 30 2.80 4.13 -4.99
N ARG A 31 3.52 5.22 -5.25
CA ARG A 31 2.91 6.54 -5.52
C ARG A 31 2.55 6.62 -7.00
N ASN A 32 1.56 7.43 -7.32
CA ASN A 32 1.28 7.87 -8.69
C ASN A 32 2.17 9.08 -9.04
N SER A 33 2.05 9.59 -10.27
CA SER A 33 2.78 10.78 -10.73
C SER A 33 2.34 12.07 -10.04
N ASN A 34 1.13 12.12 -9.46
CA ASN A 34 0.64 13.28 -8.73
C ASN A 34 1.13 13.31 -7.25
N GLY A 35 1.88 12.29 -6.82
CA GLY A 35 2.45 12.17 -5.47
C GLY A 35 1.58 11.43 -4.45
N GLU A 36 0.32 11.14 -4.76
CA GLU A 36 -0.57 10.37 -3.90
C GLU A 36 -0.25 8.87 -3.92
N TRP A 37 -0.51 8.20 -2.80
CA TRP A 37 -0.40 6.74 -2.74
C TRP A 37 -1.52 6.07 -3.51
N ARG A 38 -1.21 4.98 -4.22
CA ARG A 38 -2.24 4.16 -4.86
C ARG A 38 -3.26 3.67 -3.82
N LYS A 39 -4.54 3.89 -4.10
CA LYS A 39 -5.66 3.42 -3.26
C LYS A 39 -5.72 1.89 -3.24
N LYS A 40 -6.27 1.32 -2.17
CA LYS A 40 -6.59 -0.11 -2.14
C LYS A 40 -7.62 -0.39 -3.24
N ARG A 41 -7.51 -1.54 -3.89
CA ARG A 41 -8.39 -1.89 -5.02
C ARG A 41 -9.88 -1.92 -4.65
N SER A 42 -10.22 -2.28 -3.41
CA SER A 42 -11.60 -2.22 -2.90
C SER A 42 -12.16 -0.79 -2.85
N ASP A 43 -11.30 0.19 -2.59
CA ASP A 43 -11.68 1.58 -2.36
C ASP A 43 -11.65 2.40 -3.66
N ALA A 44 -11.23 1.78 -4.77
CA ALA A 44 -11.11 2.43 -6.08
C ALA A 44 -12.45 2.54 -6.82
N GLY A 45 -13.56 2.08 -6.23
CA GLY A 45 -14.93 2.24 -6.75
C GLY A 45 -15.21 1.57 -8.10
N THR A 46 -14.23 0.88 -8.68
CA THR A 46 -14.30 0.27 -10.01
C THR A 46 -14.27 -1.24 -9.85
N SER A 47 -15.45 -1.86 -9.98
CA SER A 47 -15.54 -3.31 -10.11
C SER A 47 -14.90 -3.72 -11.43
N ARG A 48 -14.11 -4.81 -11.45
CA ARG A 48 -13.61 -5.36 -12.72
C ARG A 48 -14.81 -5.87 -13.52
N LYS A 49 -14.99 -5.36 -14.75
CA LYS A 49 -15.83 -6.04 -15.75
C LYS A 49 -15.24 -7.39 -16.10
#